data_AF-A0AAT9H6C7-F1
#
_entry.id   AF-A0AAT9H6C7-F1
#
_cell.length_a   1.000
_cell.length_b   1.000
_cell.length_c   1.000
_cell.angle_alpha   90.00
_cell.angle_beta   90.00
_cell.angle_gamma   90.00
#
_symmetry.space_group_name_H-M   'P 1'
#
loop_
_entity.id
_entity.type
_entity.pdbx_description
1 polymer ?
#
loop_
_entity_poly.entity_id
_entity_poly.type
_entity_poly.pdbx_seq_one_letter_code
_entity_poly.pdbx_strand_id
1 'polypeptide(L)'
;MKVEFEIFIDNFFHGKIFIGEYADNSASAIITSANFTDSGLRINNEWGILIKDAIEIDKIKNGIIDKIKFKCFNEHKIDECLAKIMETPIPVIEKNPIKLNLSLLFEERENYLGIKTNATFWLKPIGVSNDLIPLSAKFDEVDSNLHFSKLKPNGVKEGDVLICYAVGHLNILSIYRVNSELRNTGNENDRWPHYFVGENLTPNYGREWASQNVTVTNQKNYFLENNLLNITPSGINSFGSLMRGADKLKLTNEFGNYLLNKILKIDAELEKV
;
A
#
# COMPACT_ATOMS: atom_id res chain seq x y z
N MET A 1 -8.21 29.30 -25.77
CA MET A 1 -8.46 28.10 -24.98
C MET A 1 -7.48 28.15 -23.81
N LYS A 2 -7.98 28.20 -22.58
CA LYS A 2 -7.13 28.12 -21.39
C LYS A 2 -7.01 26.63 -21.05
N VAL A 3 -5.79 26.11 -20.98
CA VAL A 3 -5.54 24.74 -20.56
C VAL A 3 -5.16 24.81 -19.09
N GLU A 4 -5.90 24.09 -18.25
CA GLU A 4 -5.56 23.90 -16.85
C GLU A 4 -4.78 22.58 -16.75
N PHE A 5 -3.69 22.60 -15.98
CA PHE A 5 -2.86 21.43 -15.76
C PHE A 5 -2.77 21.15 -14.26
N GLU A 6 -2.83 19.86 -13.94
CA GLU A 6 -2.62 19.34 -12.60
C GLU A 6 -1.48 18.32 -12.70
N ILE A 7 -0.48 18.46 -11.82
CA ILE A 7 0.63 17.52 -11.78
C ILE A 7 0.48 16.64 -10.56
N PHE A 8 0.42 15.35 -10.81
CA PHE A 8 0.43 14.33 -9.79
C PHE A 8 1.68 13.48 -9.94
N ILE A 9 2.24 13.07 -8.79
CA ILE A 9 3.50 12.33 -8.76
C ILE A 9 3.22 10.93 -8.24
N ASP A 10 3.51 9.94 -9.09
CA ASP A 10 3.55 8.52 -8.77
C ASP A 10 4.83 7.95 -9.40
N ASN A 11 5.71 7.37 -8.58
CA ASN A 11 7.00 6.83 -9.03
C ASN A 11 6.86 5.54 -9.84
N PHE A 12 5.69 4.90 -9.83
CA PHE A 12 5.46 3.59 -10.44
C PHE A 12 4.52 3.66 -11.66
N PHE A 13 3.84 4.78 -11.88
CA PHE A 13 2.96 4.93 -13.02
C PHE A 13 3.75 5.21 -14.31
N HIS A 14 3.89 4.18 -15.14
CA HIS A 14 4.46 4.30 -16.49
C HIS A 14 3.41 4.24 -17.61
N GLY A 15 2.12 4.12 -17.27
CA GLY A 15 1.03 4.05 -18.25
C GLY A 15 0.87 5.36 -19.02
N LYS A 16 0.37 5.30 -20.26
CA LYS A 16 -0.12 6.48 -20.99
C LYS A 16 -1.58 6.25 -21.31
N ILE A 17 -2.41 7.18 -20.85
CA ILE A 17 -3.85 7.10 -20.99
C ILE A 17 -4.38 8.47 -21.37
N PHE A 18 -5.21 8.52 -22.41
CA PHE A 18 -5.94 9.70 -22.82
C PHE A 18 -7.42 9.46 -22.56
N ILE A 19 -8.06 10.29 -21.75
CA ILE A 19 -9.49 10.20 -21.43
C ILE A 19 -10.18 11.46 -21.96
N GLY A 20 -11.23 11.26 -22.74
CA GLY A 20 -12.16 12.31 -23.17
C GLY A 20 -13.53 12.06 -22.58
N GLU A 21 -14.06 13.06 -21.87
CA GLU A 21 -15.41 13.05 -21.30
C GLU A 21 -16.27 14.09 -22.04
N TYR A 22 -17.51 13.72 -22.35
CA TYR A 22 -18.42 14.54 -23.15
C TYR A 22 -19.62 15.00 -22.32
N ALA A 23 -20.26 16.08 -22.75
CA ALA A 23 -21.39 16.68 -22.02
C ALA A 23 -22.63 15.78 -21.91
N ASP A 24 -22.73 14.73 -22.73
CA ASP A 24 -23.79 13.72 -22.69
C ASP A 24 -23.48 12.55 -21.74
N ASN A 25 -22.45 12.69 -20.90
CA ASN A 25 -21.88 11.67 -20.01
C ASN A 25 -21.30 10.46 -20.72
N SER A 26 -21.12 10.51 -22.04
CA SER A 26 -20.29 9.51 -22.72
C SER A 26 -18.80 9.80 -22.44
N ALA A 27 -18.00 8.75 -22.48
CA ALA A 27 -16.56 8.84 -22.30
C ALA A 27 -15.83 7.93 -23.29
N SER A 28 -14.60 8.28 -23.62
CA SER A 28 -13.71 7.44 -24.41
C SER A 28 -12.30 7.52 -23.84
N ALA A 29 -11.66 6.38 -23.69
CA ALA A 29 -10.27 6.31 -23.22
C ALA A 29 -9.40 5.54 -24.20
N ILE A 30 -8.17 6.02 -24.40
CA ILE A 30 -7.12 5.30 -25.12
C ILE A 30 -6.03 4.96 -24.12
N ILE A 31 -5.78 3.67 -23.90
CA ILE A 31 -4.59 3.18 -23.21
C ILE A 31 -3.56 2.83 -24.28
N THR A 32 -2.36 3.39 -24.22
CA THR A 32 -1.39 3.33 -25.33
C THR A 32 0.06 3.31 -24.85
N SER A 33 0.96 2.87 -25.72
CA SER A 33 2.40 3.06 -25.58
C SER A 33 2.85 4.50 -25.92
N ALA A 34 2.03 5.23 -26.66
CA ALA A 34 2.35 6.58 -27.15
C ALA A 34 2.41 7.63 -26.04
N ASN A 35 3.51 8.38 -25.98
CA ASN A 35 3.55 9.65 -25.25
C ASN A 35 2.81 10.75 -26.03
N PHE A 36 2.32 11.77 -25.33
CA PHE A 36 1.71 12.95 -25.95
C PHE A 36 2.75 13.88 -26.59
N THR A 37 3.33 13.40 -27.70
CA THR A 37 4.37 14.07 -28.49
C THR A 37 4.04 13.91 -29.98
N ASP A 38 4.55 14.79 -30.84
CA ASP A 38 4.29 14.68 -32.29
C ASP A 38 4.76 13.32 -32.85
N SER A 39 5.94 12.85 -32.43
CA SER A 39 6.44 11.54 -32.83
C SER A 39 5.56 10.40 -32.32
N GLY A 40 5.17 10.41 -31.04
CA GLY A 40 4.31 9.36 -30.47
C GLY A 40 2.91 9.32 -31.11
N LEU A 41 2.36 10.45 -31.54
CA LEU A 41 1.02 10.49 -32.10
C LEU A 41 0.96 10.28 -33.62
N ARG A 42 2.07 10.50 -34.35
CA ARG A 42 2.03 10.55 -35.83
C ARG A 42 3.12 9.77 -36.54
N ILE A 43 4.27 9.51 -35.89
CA ILE A 43 5.47 9.01 -36.56
C ILE A 43 5.78 7.58 -36.13
N ASN A 44 5.77 7.33 -34.82
CA ASN A 44 6.15 6.05 -34.25
C ASN A 44 5.08 4.98 -34.48
N ASN A 45 5.52 3.72 -34.55
CA ASN A 45 4.62 2.58 -34.50
C ASN A 45 4.17 2.33 -33.06
N GLU A 46 3.15 3.05 -32.61
CA GLU A 46 2.57 2.94 -31.27
C GLU A 46 1.30 2.09 -31.29
N TRP A 47 1.06 1.35 -30.21
CA TRP A 47 -0.07 0.43 -30.11
C TRP A 47 -0.94 0.84 -28.91
N GLY A 48 -2.25 0.65 -29.02
CA GLY A 48 -3.18 1.00 -27.97
C GLY A 48 -4.56 0.40 -28.16
N ILE A 49 -5.40 0.55 -27.13
CA ILE A 49 -6.78 0.05 -27.10
C ILE A 49 -7.71 1.22 -26.80
N LEU A 50 -8.81 1.30 -27.56
CA LEU A 50 -9.91 2.23 -27.33
C LEU A 50 -10.97 1.58 -26.44
N ILE A 51 -11.30 2.23 -25.34
CA ILE A 51 -12.36 1.85 -24.39
C ILE A 51 -13.47 2.89 -24.50
N LYS A 52 -14.73 2.44 -24.58
CA LYS A 52 -15.92 3.30 -24.65
C LYS A 52 -16.93 3.05 -23.51
N ASP A 53 -16.64 2.07 -22.66
CA ASP A 53 -17.46 1.79 -21.48
C ASP A 53 -17.14 2.84 -20.40
N ALA A 54 -18.09 3.72 -20.12
CA ALA A 54 -17.91 4.80 -19.15
C ALA A 54 -17.64 4.28 -17.72
N ILE A 55 -18.23 3.15 -17.33
CA ILE A 55 -18.02 2.56 -16.01
C ILE A 55 -16.57 2.06 -15.90
N GLU A 56 -16.06 1.41 -16.95
CA GLU A 56 -14.68 0.93 -16.96
C GLU A 56 -13.67 2.08 -17.02
N ILE A 57 -13.97 3.14 -17.77
CA ILE A 57 -13.15 4.37 -17.82
C ILE A 57 -13.08 5.04 -16.45
N ASP A 58 -14.21 5.15 -15.73
CA ASP A 58 -14.23 5.71 -14.38
C ASP A 58 -13.42 4.87 -13.40
N LYS A 59 -13.47 3.52 -13.50
CA LYS A 59 -12.62 2.65 -12.68
C LYS A 59 -11.13 2.88 -12.96
N ILE A 60 -10.74 3.04 -14.22
CA ILE A 60 -9.35 3.32 -14.60
C ILE A 60 -8.91 4.68 -14.04
N LYS A 61 -9.72 5.73 -14.26
CA LYS A 61 -9.46 7.09 -13.78
C LYS A 61 -9.29 7.10 -12.26
N ASN A 62 -10.28 6.59 -11.53
CA ASN A 62 -10.25 6.55 -10.07
C ASN A 62 -9.11 5.66 -9.57
N GLY A 63 -8.87 4.50 -10.19
CA GLY A 63 -7.78 3.60 -9.83
C GLY A 63 -6.38 4.20 -9.99
N ILE A 64 -6.21 5.19 -10.88
CA ILE A 64 -4.97 5.97 -11.00
C ILE A 64 -4.95 7.06 -9.92
N ILE A 65 -6.03 7.83 -9.81
CA ILE A 65 -6.07 9.00 -8.92
C ILE A 65 -6.00 8.62 -7.44
N ASP A 66 -6.61 7.50 -7.06
CA ASP A 66 -6.68 7.00 -5.67
C ASP A 66 -5.33 6.50 -5.16
N LYS A 67 -4.41 6.12 -6.06
CA LYS A 67 -3.07 5.64 -5.70
C LYS A 67 -2.06 6.77 -5.51
N ILE A 68 -2.41 7.99 -5.89
CA ILE A 68 -1.50 9.12 -5.82
C ILE A 68 -1.31 9.52 -4.34
N LYS A 69 -0.12 9.24 -3.84
CA LYS A 69 0.28 9.54 -2.46
C LYS A 69 0.29 11.02 -2.14
N PHE A 70 0.74 11.85 -3.08
CA PHE A 70 0.99 13.28 -2.83
C PHE A 70 -0.15 14.18 -3.31
N LYS A 71 -0.30 15.33 -2.65
CA LYS A 71 -1.23 16.38 -3.10
C LYS A 71 -0.83 16.88 -4.50
N CYS A 72 -1.83 17.34 -5.25
CA CYS A 72 -1.61 17.97 -6.55
C CYS A 72 -0.57 19.09 -6.47
N PHE A 73 0.30 19.14 -7.49
CA PHE A 73 1.19 20.26 -7.77
C PHE A 73 0.47 21.24 -8.69
N ASN A 74 0.22 22.42 -8.15
CA ASN A 74 -0.20 23.58 -8.92
C ASN A 74 1.02 24.45 -9.26
N GLU A 75 0.80 25.50 -10.05
CA GLU A 75 1.82 26.46 -10.48
C GLU A 75 2.65 27.02 -9.31
N HIS A 76 1.99 27.37 -8.19
CA HIS A 76 2.67 27.87 -6.99
C HIS A 76 3.70 26.90 -6.41
N LYS A 77 3.38 25.60 -6.34
CA LYS A 77 4.33 24.58 -5.86
C LYS A 77 5.52 24.37 -6.80
N ILE A 78 5.32 24.58 -8.10
CA ILE A 78 6.40 24.55 -9.08
C ILE A 78 7.35 25.72 -8.80
N ASP A 79 6.81 26.92 -8.58
CA ASP A 79 7.60 28.10 -8.25
C ASP A 79 8.40 27.93 -6.95
N GLU A 80 7.83 27.30 -5.92
CA GLU A 80 8.56 26.95 -4.68
C GLU A 80 9.73 25.99 -4.94
N CYS A 81 9.52 24.97 -5.78
CA CYS A 81 10.59 24.04 -6.16
C CYS A 81 11.71 24.76 -6.92
N LEU A 82 11.35 25.63 -7.87
CA LEU A 82 12.31 26.44 -8.64
C LEU A 82 13.10 27.39 -7.73
N ALA A 83 12.42 28.08 -6.82
CA ALA A 83 13.07 28.93 -5.82
C ALA A 83 14.08 28.12 -5.00
N LYS A 84 13.74 26.89 -4.59
CA LYS A 84 14.66 26.05 -3.83
C LYS A 84 15.87 25.59 -4.63
N ILE A 85 15.68 25.32 -5.92
CA ILE A 85 16.79 25.02 -6.84
C ILE A 85 17.72 26.23 -6.96
N MET A 86 17.16 27.44 -7.07
CA MET A 86 17.95 28.69 -7.17
C MET A 86 18.71 29.03 -5.88
N GLU A 87 18.12 28.76 -4.71
CA GLU A 87 18.76 28.93 -3.40
C GLU A 87 19.88 27.91 -3.15
N THR A 88 19.86 26.78 -3.85
CA THR A 88 20.82 25.69 -3.64
C THR A 88 22.06 25.96 -4.51
N PRO A 89 23.23 26.27 -3.94
CA PRO A 89 24.42 26.54 -4.73
C PRO A 89 24.79 25.34 -5.59
N ILE A 90 25.03 25.57 -6.89
CA ILE A 90 25.50 24.54 -7.82
C ILE A 90 26.87 24.05 -7.31
N PRO A 91 27.00 22.78 -6.90
CA PRO A 91 28.26 22.31 -6.34
C PRO A 91 29.34 22.27 -7.42
N VAL A 92 30.46 22.94 -7.16
CA VAL A 92 31.66 22.88 -7.99
C VAL A 92 32.46 21.64 -7.59
N ILE A 93 31.96 20.44 -7.87
CA ILE A 93 32.65 19.17 -7.55
C ILE A 93 32.39 18.13 -8.66
N GLU A 94 33.43 17.43 -9.13
CA GLU A 94 33.35 16.38 -10.17
C GLU A 94 32.45 15.19 -9.81
N LYS A 95 32.17 14.99 -8.52
CA LYS A 95 31.18 14.02 -8.03
C LYS A 95 30.37 14.67 -6.92
N ASN A 96 29.08 14.81 -7.16
CA ASN A 96 28.13 15.35 -6.22
C ASN A 96 27.76 14.25 -5.19
N PRO A 97 28.21 14.33 -3.92
CA PRO A 97 27.91 13.28 -2.93
C PRO A 97 26.47 13.37 -2.41
N ILE A 98 25.77 14.47 -2.68
CA ILE A 98 24.43 14.75 -2.16
C ILE A 98 23.40 14.40 -3.22
N LYS A 99 22.61 13.34 -2.96
CA LYS A 99 21.39 13.05 -3.71
C LYS A 99 20.31 14.04 -3.24
N LEU A 100 20.10 15.12 -3.99
CA LEU A 100 18.98 16.05 -3.75
C LEU A 100 17.68 15.25 -3.86
N ASN A 101 16.95 15.13 -2.76
CA ASN A 101 15.64 14.47 -2.74
C ASN A 101 14.53 15.50 -2.59
N LEU A 102 13.97 15.92 -3.73
CA LEU A 102 12.86 16.88 -3.77
C LEU A 102 11.55 16.28 -3.23
N SER A 103 11.44 14.95 -3.06
CA SER A 103 10.24 14.33 -2.50
C SER A 103 9.95 14.77 -1.06
N LEU A 104 10.93 15.36 -0.37
CA LEU A 104 10.76 15.93 0.96
C LEU A 104 9.90 17.20 0.97
N LEU A 105 9.74 17.86 -0.18
CA LEU A 105 8.86 19.03 -0.33
C LEU A 105 7.40 18.61 -0.59
N PHE A 106 7.13 17.32 -0.73
CA PHE A 106 5.83 16.84 -1.17
C PHE A 106 4.93 16.60 0.05
N GLU A 107 3.78 17.22 0.05
CA GLU A 107 2.73 16.94 1.05
C GLU A 107 1.97 15.68 0.66
N GLU A 108 1.87 14.73 1.58
CA GLU A 108 0.99 13.57 1.42
C GLU A 108 -0.49 14.00 1.42
N ARG A 109 -1.33 13.29 0.66
CA ARG A 109 -2.78 13.45 0.75
C ARG A 109 -3.27 12.92 2.09
N GLU A 110 -4.30 13.56 2.63
CA GLU A 110 -4.98 13.05 3.81
C GLU A 110 -5.55 11.66 3.50
N ASN A 111 -5.27 10.70 4.38
CA ASN A 111 -5.71 9.32 4.23
C ASN A 111 -5.41 8.69 2.86
N TYR A 112 -4.22 8.94 2.28
CA TYR A 112 -3.85 8.39 0.97
C TYR A 112 -3.95 6.86 0.90
N LEU A 113 -3.73 6.16 2.02
CA LEU A 113 -3.91 4.72 2.13
C LEU A 113 -5.38 4.28 2.11
N GLY A 114 -6.33 5.22 2.03
CA GLY A 114 -7.78 4.98 1.97
C GLY A 114 -8.28 4.06 3.08
N ILE A 115 -7.70 4.15 4.29
CA ILE A 115 -8.13 3.32 5.41
C ILE A 115 -9.39 3.96 5.99
N LYS A 116 -10.49 3.20 6.02
CA LYS A 116 -11.77 3.69 6.55
C LYS A 116 -11.63 3.97 8.05
N THR A 117 -12.24 5.03 8.55
CA THR A 117 -12.20 5.40 9.99
C THR A 117 -12.75 4.30 10.92
N ASN A 118 -13.60 3.42 10.39
CA ASN A 118 -14.18 2.27 11.08
C ASN A 118 -13.52 0.92 10.72
N ALA A 119 -12.37 0.94 10.03
CA ALA A 119 -11.62 -0.27 9.71
C ALA A 119 -11.22 -0.99 10.99
N THR A 120 -11.40 -2.32 11.02
CA THR A 120 -10.90 -3.13 12.13
C THR A 120 -9.48 -3.61 11.83
N PHE A 121 -8.60 -3.48 12.81
CA PHE A 121 -7.25 -4.05 12.75
C PHE A 121 -7.24 -5.49 13.29
N TRP A 122 -6.64 -6.39 12.54
CA TRP A 122 -6.46 -7.79 12.92
C TRP A 122 -4.98 -8.16 12.87
N LEU A 123 -4.52 -8.85 13.90
CA LEU A 123 -3.25 -9.54 13.87
C LEU A 123 -3.45 -10.95 13.30
N LYS A 124 -2.71 -11.28 12.25
CA LYS A 124 -2.87 -12.54 11.51
C LYS A 124 -1.55 -13.32 11.43
N PRO A 125 -1.47 -14.55 11.99
CA PRO A 125 -0.34 -15.43 11.74
C PRO A 125 -0.33 -15.94 10.28
N ILE A 126 0.86 -16.01 9.68
CA ILE A 126 1.13 -16.72 8.42
C ILE A 126 2.22 -17.77 8.69
N GLY A 127 2.06 -18.95 8.10
CA GLY A 127 2.96 -20.09 8.27
C GLY A 127 2.54 -21.04 9.39
N VAL A 128 3.34 -22.09 9.61
CA VAL A 128 3.09 -23.14 10.62
C VAL A 128 4.35 -23.47 11.39
N SER A 129 4.22 -23.90 12.64
CA SER A 129 5.38 -24.16 13.51
C SER A 129 6.31 -25.27 13.03
N ASN A 130 5.80 -26.19 12.19
CA ASN A 130 6.59 -27.32 11.66
C ASN A 130 7.26 -27.01 10.32
N ASP A 131 6.94 -25.88 9.70
CA ASP A 131 7.48 -25.43 8.42
C ASP A 131 7.52 -23.90 8.45
N LEU A 132 8.60 -23.39 9.05
CA LEU A 132 8.79 -21.98 9.29
C LEU A 132 9.00 -21.25 7.98
N ILE A 133 8.47 -20.03 7.89
CA ILE A 133 8.69 -19.16 6.74
C ILE A 133 10.20 -18.88 6.63
N PRO A 134 10.85 -19.18 5.50
CA PRO A 134 12.27 -18.88 5.31
C PRO A 134 12.52 -17.37 5.45
N LEU A 135 13.63 -16.99 6.09
CA LEU A 135 14.01 -15.58 6.24
C LEU A 135 14.27 -14.86 4.90
N SER A 136 14.47 -15.62 3.82
CA SER A 136 14.61 -15.12 2.46
C SER A 136 13.27 -14.95 1.71
N ALA A 137 12.15 -15.37 2.30
CA ALA A 137 10.83 -15.22 1.70
C ALA A 137 10.45 -13.74 1.61
N LYS A 138 9.78 -13.36 0.51
CA LYS A 138 9.34 -11.99 0.26
C LYS A 138 7.82 -11.89 0.30
N PHE A 139 7.33 -10.77 0.80
CA PHE A 139 5.93 -10.42 0.91
C PHE A 139 5.69 -9.06 0.24
N ASP A 140 6.16 -8.91 -1.00
CA ASP A 140 6.18 -7.65 -1.77
C ASP A 140 5.23 -7.64 -2.97
N GLU A 141 4.36 -8.65 -3.10
CA GLU A 141 3.29 -8.66 -4.09
C GLU A 141 2.27 -7.56 -3.80
N VAL A 142 1.73 -6.93 -4.86
CA VAL A 142 0.71 -5.87 -4.75
C VAL A 142 -0.58 -6.41 -4.12
N ASP A 143 -1.01 -7.59 -4.55
CA ASP A 143 -2.17 -8.29 -4.03
C ASP A 143 -1.75 -9.70 -3.60
N SER A 144 -2.26 -10.16 -2.46
CA SER A 144 -2.01 -11.51 -1.98
C SER A 144 -3.29 -12.17 -1.46
N ASN A 145 -3.42 -13.47 -1.66
CA ASN A 145 -4.49 -14.26 -1.06
C ASN A 145 -4.17 -14.54 0.42
N LEU A 146 -4.93 -13.94 1.31
CA LEU A 146 -4.74 -14.06 2.76
C LEU A 146 -5.65 -15.15 3.31
N HIS A 147 -5.10 -16.36 3.37
CA HIS A 147 -5.81 -17.59 3.74
C HIS A 147 -6.06 -17.72 5.25
N PHE A 148 -7.24 -18.20 5.65
CA PHE A 148 -7.74 -18.40 7.01
C PHE A 148 -8.09 -19.87 7.27
N SER A 149 -8.28 -20.24 8.53
CA SER A 149 -8.58 -21.63 8.92
C SER A 149 -9.88 -22.15 8.30
N LYS A 150 -10.14 -23.45 8.47
CA LYS A 150 -11.43 -24.07 8.09
C LYS A 150 -12.64 -23.41 8.75
N LEU A 151 -12.44 -22.74 9.89
CA LEU A 151 -13.46 -21.89 10.48
C LEU A 151 -13.53 -20.59 9.69
N LYS A 152 -14.72 -20.29 9.15
CA LYS A 152 -15.01 -19.04 8.46
C LYS A 152 -14.50 -17.86 9.31
N PRO A 153 -13.72 -16.92 8.74
CA PRO A 153 -13.10 -15.84 9.51
C PRO A 153 -14.12 -14.74 9.85
N ASN A 154 -15.03 -15.05 10.77
CA ASN A 154 -16.09 -14.15 11.19
C ASN A 154 -15.53 -12.81 11.68
N GLY A 155 -16.14 -11.72 11.24
CA GLY A 155 -15.81 -10.35 11.61
C GLY A 155 -14.85 -9.62 10.66
N VAL A 156 -14.05 -10.34 9.86
CA VAL A 156 -13.20 -9.72 8.84
C VAL A 156 -14.06 -9.32 7.64
N LYS A 157 -13.89 -8.11 7.15
CA LYS A 157 -14.64 -7.55 6.01
C LYS A 157 -13.76 -6.65 5.15
N GLU A 158 -14.26 -6.32 3.96
CA GLU A 158 -13.59 -5.37 3.05
C GLU A 158 -13.32 -4.02 3.74
N GLY A 159 -12.10 -3.51 3.55
CA GLY A 159 -11.58 -2.30 4.18
C GLY A 159 -10.95 -2.51 5.56
N ASP A 160 -11.04 -3.70 6.17
CA ASP A 160 -10.27 -4.03 7.37
C ASP A 160 -8.76 -4.13 7.06
N VAL A 161 -7.92 -4.00 8.09
CA VAL A 161 -6.46 -4.06 7.97
C VAL A 161 -5.92 -5.31 8.66
N LEU A 162 -5.14 -6.10 7.94
CA LEU A 162 -4.50 -7.32 8.41
C LEU A 162 -2.99 -7.08 8.58
N ILE A 163 -2.53 -7.04 9.83
CA ILE A 163 -1.11 -7.02 10.18
C ILE A 163 -0.65 -8.47 10.24
N CYS A 164 0.11 -8.90 9.24
CA CYS A 164 0.53 -10.29 9.10
C CYS A 164 1.89 -10.51 9.76
N TYR A 165 2.07 -11.63 10.45
CA TYR A 165 3.35 -11.96 11.10
C TYR A 165 3.72 -13.43 10.88
N ALA A 166 5.02 -13.71 10.88
CA ALA A 166 5.56 -15.05 10.67
C ALA A 166 5.41 -15.91 11.93
N VAL A 167 4.73 -17.04 11.81
CA VAL A 167 4.72 -18.06 12.87
C VAL A 167 6.15 -18.55 13.12
N GLY A 168 6.53 -18.69 14.39
CA GLY A 168 7.88 -19.06 14.82
C GLY A 168 8.82 -17.86 15.00
N HIS A 169 8.99 -17.02 13.98
CA HIS A 169 9.86 -15.84 14.04
C HIS A 169 9.23 -14.66 14.79
N LEU A 170 7.90 -14.55 14.76
CA LEU A 170 7.11 -13.45 15.32
C LEU A 170 7.33 -12.09 14.64
N ASN A 171 8.21 -12.01 13.64
CA ASN A 171 8.38 -10.81 12.83
C ASN A 171 7.09 -10.46 12.09
N ILE A 172 6.79 -9.17 12.01
CA ILE A 172 5.77 -8.67 11.08
C ILE A 172 6.30 -8.91 9.66
N LEU A 173 5.44 -9.41 8.78
CA LEU A 173 5.76 -9.74 7.39
C LEU A 173 5.40 -8.58 6.48
N SER A 174 4.13 -8.21 6.48
CA SER A 174 3.61 -7.05 5.78
C SER A 174 2.21 -6.69 6.33
N ILE A 175 1.70 -5.53 5.94
CA ILE A 175 0.37 -5.05 6.31
C ILE A 175 -0.49 -4.97 5.06
N TYR A 176 -1.70 -5.52 5.13
CA TYR A 176 -2.62 -5.60 4.01
C TYR A 176 -3.96 -4.95 4.33
N ARG A 177 -4.57 -4.30 3.34
CA ARG A 177 -5.98 -3.89 3.36
C ARG A 177 -6.82 -4.94 2.65
N VAL A 178 -7.90 -5.40 3.27
CA VAL A 178 -8.82 -6.35 2.65
C VAL A 178 -9.55 -5.67 1.49
N ASN A 179 -9.35 -6.16 0.26
CA ASN A 179 -9.84 -5.57 -0.99
C ASN A 179 -10.82 -6.50 -1.74
N SER A 180 -11.41 -7.48 -1.04
CA SER A 180 -12.42 -8.36 -1.62
C SER A 180 -13.45 -8.81 -0.60
N GLU A 181 -14.53 -9.40 -1.12
CA GLU A 181 -15.38 -10.29 -0.34
C GLU A 181 -14.66 -11.59 0.04
N LEU A 182 -15.23 -12.34 0.99
CA LEU A 182 -14.69 -13.63 1.40
C LEU A 182 -14.84 -14.65 0.27
N ARG A 183 -13.74 -15.29 -0.09
CA ARG A 183 -13.70 -16.36 -1.08
C ARG A 183 -13.37 -17.71 -0.42
N ASN A 184 -13.62 -18.78 -1.17
CA ASN A 184 -13.25 -20.13 -0.78
C ASN A 184 -12.52 -20.83 -1.94
N THR A 185 -11.55 -21.68 -1.65
CA THR A 185 -10.79 -22.39 -2.68
C THR A 185 -11.60 -23.48 -3.38
N GLY A 186 -12.71 -23.92 -2.80
CA GLY A 186 -13.52 -25.03 -3.30
C GLY A 186 -12.93 -26.41 -3.02
N ASN A 187 -11.75 -26.49 -2.38
CA ASN A 187 -11.09 -27.74 -2.03
C ASN A 187 -11.26 -28.05 -0.54
N GLU A 188 -12.00 -29.12 -0.23
CA GLU A 188 -12.27 -29.55 1.15
C GLU A 188 -11.01 -30.03 1.90
N ASN A 189 -9.98 -30.45 1.15
CA ASN A 189 -8.71 -30.90 1.70
C ASN A 189 -7.77 -29.74 2.04
N ASP A 190 -8.07 -28.52 1.59
CA ASP A 190 -7.25 -27.37 1.93
C ASP A 190 -7.28 -27.11 3.44
N ARG A 191 -6.09 -26.96 4.01
CA ARG A 191 -5.94 -26.59 5.42
C ARG A 191 -6.52 -25.21 5.71
N TRP A 192 -6.41 -24.30 4.74
CA TRP A 192 -6.87 -22.91 4.84
C TRP A 192 -7.74 -22.53 3.63
N PRO A 193 -8.99 -23.02 3.56
CA PRO A 193 -9.82 -22.92 2.36
C PRO A 193 -10.44 -21.52 2.18
N HIS A 194 -10.57 -20.74 3.25
CA HIS A 194 -11.18 -19.42 3.23
C HIS A 194 -10.11 -18.36 3.01
N TYR A 195 -10.33 -17.38 2.13
CA TYR A 195 -9.37 -16.30 1.93
C TYR A 195 -10.03 -15.00 1.50
N PHE A 196 -9.32 -13.91 1.73
CA PHE A 196 -9.60 -12.62 1.12
C PHE A 196 -8.42 -12.23 0.23
N VAL A 197 -8.65 -11.45 -0.82
CA VAL A 197 -7.59 -10.72 -1.51
C VAL A 197 -7.25 -9.51 -0.66
N GLY A 198 -5.97 -9.40 -0.28
CA GLY A 198 -5.44 -8.25 0.44
C GLY A 198 -4.50 -7.46 -0.44
N GLU A 199 -4.75 -6.16 -0.54
CA GLU A 199 -3.83 -5.20 -1.13
C GLU A 199 -2.72 -4.90 -0.13
N ASN A 200 -1.47 -5.04 -0.58
CA ASN A 200 -0.29 -4.86 0.24
C ASN A 200 0.04 -3.36 0.41
N LEU A 201 -0.01 -2.89 1.65
CA LEU A 201 0.28 -1.49 1.99
C LEU A 201 1.76 -1.25 2.27
N THR A 202 2.55 -2.31 2.46
CA THR A 202 3.97 -2.21 2.86
C THR A 202 4.87 -3.19 2.09
N PRO A 203 4.88 -3.16 0.74
CA PRO A 203 5.62 -4.13 -0.06
C PRO A 203 7.15 -4.00 0.05
N ASN A 204 7.70 -2.79 0.23
CA ASN A 204 9.14 -2.59 0.38
C ASN A 204 9.63 -3.18 1.71
N TYR A 205 8.87 -2.95 2.78
CA TYR A 205 9.08 -3.62 4.06
C TYR A 205 8.93 -5.13 3.92
N GLY A 206 7.89 -5.60 3.22
CA GLY A 206 7.64 -7.03 3.00
C GLY A 206 8.73 -7.75 2.22
N ARG A 207 9.55 -7.03 1.44
CA ARG A 207 10.75 -7.59 0.80
C ARG A 207 11.89 -7.84 1.80
N GLU A 208 12.00 -7.00 2.83
CA GLU A 208 13.15 -6.92 3.74
C GLU A 208 12.76 -7.23 5.20
N TRP A 209 11.56 -7.76 5.47
CA TRP A 209 10.97 -7.90 6.80
C TRP A 209 11.89 -8.59 7.83
N ALA A 210 12.67 -9.57 7.37
CA ALA A 210 13.55 -10.36 8.21
C ALA A 210 14.69 -9.50 8.79
N SER A 211 15.26 -8.59 8.00
CA SER A 211 16.39 -7.74 8.42
C SER A 211 15.96 -6.61 9.38
N GLN A 212 14.67 -6.25 9.38
CA GLN A 212 14.14 -5.15 10.18
C GLN A 212 13.94 -5.49 11.67
N ASN A 213 13.94 -6.77 12.05
CA ASN A 213 13.79 -7.24 13.44
C ASN A 213 12.58 -6.67 14.21
N VAL A 214 11.50 -6.33 13.49
CA VAL A 214 10.25 -5.84 14.09
C VAL A 214 9.33 -7.03 14.35
N THR A 215 9.11 -7.38 15.62
CA THR A 215 8.29 -8.52 16.02
C THR A 215 7.00 -8.06 16.72
N VAL A 216 5.94 -8.85 16.61
CA VAL A 216 4.68 -8.54 17.31
C VAL A 216 4.90 -8.43 18.83
N THR A 217 5.83 -9.20 19.39
CA THR A 217 6.16 -9.21 20.82
C THR A 217 6.92 -7.96 21.24
N ASN A 218 7.99 -7.56 20.52
CA ASN A 218 8.76 -6.38 20.91
C ASN A 218 7.93 -5.10 20.74
N GLN A 219 7.06 -5.04 19.73
CA GLN A 219 6.17 -3.90 19.54
C GLN A 219 5.05 -3.85 20.58
N LYS A 220 4.49 -5.00 20.99
CA LYS A 220 3.54 -5.07 22.11
C LYS A 220 4.16 -4.53 23.39
N ASN A 221 5.35 -5.01 23.77
CA ASN A 221 6.01 -4.63 25.01
C ASN A 221 6.30 -3.13 25.01
N TYR A 222 6.89 -2.62 23.92
CA TYR A 222 7.15 -1.19 23.77
C TYR A 222 5.87 -0.36 23.90
N PHE A 223 4.78 -0.75 23.25
CA PHE A 223 3.52 0.00 23.29
C PHE A 223 2.93 0.05 24.71
N LEU A 224 2.90 -1.08 25.42
CA LEU A 224 2.36 -1.17 26.78
C LEU A 224 3.24 -0.46 27.83
N GLU A 225 4.55 -0.42 27.63
CA GLU A 225 5.48 0.31 28.51
C GLU A 225 5.35 1.84 28.35
N ASN A 226 4.96 2.30 27.16
CA ASN A 226 4.91 3.74 26.84
C ASN A 226 3.48 4.31 26.78
N ASN A 227 2.45 3.48 26.95
CA ASN A 227 1.05 3.90 26.88
C ASN A 227 0.19 3.13 27.88
N LEU A 228 -0.84 3.79 28.42
CA LEU A 228 -1.84 3.14 29.30
C LEU A 228 -2.97 2.45 28.51
N LEU A 229 -2.81 2.30 27.20
CA LEU A 229 -3.83 1.79 26.28
C LEU A 229 -3.69 0.27 26.10
N ASN A 230 -4.83 -0.38 25.89
CA ASN A 230 -4.87 -1.82 25.64
C ASN A 230 -4.52 -2.13 24.18
N ILE A 231 -3.91 -3.29 23.92
CA ILE A 231 -3.63 -3.79 22.57
C ILE A 231 -4.77 -4.66 22.02
N THR A 232 -5.63 -5.18 22.91
CA THR A 232 -6.80 -5.99 22.56
C THR A 232 -8.05 -5.38 23.17
N PRO A 233 -9.22 -5.40 22.49
CA PRO A 233 -10.45 -4.84 23.03
C PRO A 233 -10.90 -5.43 24.38
N SER A 234 -10.49 -6.67 24.70
CA SER A 234 -10.81 -7.32 25.98
C SER A 234 -9.96 -6.84 27.16
N GLY A 235 -8.89 -6.07 26.93
CA GLY A 235 -7.94 -5.65 27.96
C GLY A 235 -6.96 -6.72 28.45
N ILE A 236 -7.04 -7.96 27.95
CA ILE A 236 -6.16 -9.07 28.38
C ILE A 236 -4.70 -8.85 27.92
N ASN A 237 -4.49 -8.04 26.86
CA ASN A 237 -3.18 -7.66 26.34
C ASN A 237 -2.22 -8.84 26.06
N SER A 238 -2.80 -9.92 25.53
CA SER A 238 -2.09 -11.17 25.24
C SER A 238 -2.43 -11.69 23.85
N PHE A 239 -1.44 -12.35 23.23
CA PHE A 239 -1.60 -13.09 21.97
C PHE A 239 -1.94 -14.57 22.17
N GLY A 240 -2.27 -14.99 23.40
CA GLY A 240 -2.49 -16.39 23.75
C GLY A 240 -3.61 -17.12 22.98
N SER A 241 -4.57 -16.41 22.38
CA SER A 241 -5.54 -17.06 21.48
C SER A 241 -4.88 -17.58 20.20
N LEU A 242 -3.92 -16.85 19.64
CA LEU A 242 -3.16 -17.25 18.45
C LEU A 242 -2.30 -18.46 18.75
N MET A 243 -1.69 -18.52 19.93
CA MET A 243 -0.94 -19.70 20.41
C MET A 243 -1.82 -20.94 20.57
N ARG A 244 -3.13 -20.76 20.79
CA ARG A 244 -4.14 -21.83 20.84
C ARG A 244 -4.76 -22.15 19.48
N GLY A 245 -4.17 -21.66 18.39
CA GLY A 245 -4.59 -21.99 17.03
C GLY A 245 -5.64 -21.06 16.42
N ALA A 246 -5.93 -19.91 17.04
CA ALA A 246 -6.75 -18.89 16.39
C ALA A 246 -6.02 -18.33 15.15
N ASP A 247 -6.76 -18.13 14.06
CA ASP A 247 -6.22 -17.67 12.77
C ASP A 247 -6.13 -16.15 12.63
N LYS A 248 -6.61 -15.42 13.65
CA LYS A 248 -6.55 -13.96 13.79
C LYS A 248 -6.84 -13.53 15.23
N LEU A 249 -6.47 -12.30 15.55
CA LEU A 249 -6.81 -11.63 16.81
C LEU A 249 -7.19 -10.18 16.51
N LYS A 250 -8.34 -9.72 17.02
CA LYS A 250 -8.74 -8.32 16.89
C LYS A 250 -7.86 -7.44 17.78
N LEU A 251 -7.32 -6.38 17.19
CA LEU A 251 -6.57 -5.35 17.90
C LEU A 251 -7.45 -4.14 18.24
N THR A 252 -7.00 -3.32 19.18
CA THR A 252 -7.52 -1.96 19.33
C THR A 252 -7.06 -1.09 18.16
N ASN A 253 -7.80 -0.01 17.88
CA ASN A 253 -7.43 0.90 16.80
C ASN A 253 -6.11 1.62 17.10
N GLU A 254 -5.86 1.93 18.36
CA GLU A 254 -4.67 2.64 18.81
C GLU A 254 -3.42 1.80 18.58
N PHE A 255 -3.44 0.51 18.95
CA PHE A 255 -2.30 -0.37 18.71
C PHE A 255 -2.17 -0.75 17.22
N GLY A 256 -3.28 -0.94 16.51
CA GLY A 256 -3.28 -1.18 15.07
C GLY A 256 -2.65 -0.04 14.28
N ASN A 257 -3.05 1.20 14.57
CA ASN A 257 -2.48 2.40 13.96
C ASN A 257 -1.01 2.60 14.33
N TYR A 258 -0.62 2.31 15.59
CA TYR A 258 0.78 2.35 16.00
C TYR A 258 1.66 1.43 15.13
N LEU A 259 1.25 0.17 14.95
CA LEU A 259 1.97 -0.79 14.13
C LEU A 259 2.00 -0.35 12.67
N LEU A 260 0.85 0.05 12.11
CA LEU A 260 0.74 0.55 10.75
C LEU A 260 1.71 1.70 10.48
N ASN A 261 1.67 2.75 11.30
CA ASN A 261 2.51 3.93 11.12
C ASN A 261 4.00 3.59 11.24
N LYS A 262 4.36 2.68 12.14
CA LYS A 262 5.75 2.24 12.29
C LYS A 262 6.24 1.50 11.05
N ILE A 263 5.47 0.56 10.54
CA ILE A 263 5.88 -0.24 9.38
C ILE A 263 5.88 0.62 8.10
N LEU A 264 4.88 1.48 7.90
CA LEU A 264 4.87 2.43 6.78
C LEU A 264 6.09 3.35 6.75
N LYS A 265 6.55 3.79 7.92
CA LYS A 265 7.77 4.60 8.01
C LYS A 265 8.98 3.84 7.49
N ILE A 266 9.15 2.58 7.92
CA ILE A 266 10.26 1.73 7.47
C ILE A 266 10.12 1.41 5.98
N ASP A 267 8.91 1.13 5.50
CA ASP A 267 8.63 0.89 4.08
C ASP A 267 9.08 2.07 3.20
N ALA A 268 8.72 3.30 3.59
CA ALA A 268 9.12 4.52 2.89
C ALA A 268 10.62 4.84 2.98
N GLU A 269 11.31 4.34 4.00
CA GLU A 269 12.78 4.43 4.11
C GLU A 269 13.46 3.44 3.16
N LEU A 270 12.88 2.25 2.96
CA LEU A 270 13.36 1.22 2.05
C LEU A 270 13.08 1.53 0.57
N GLU A 271 12.05 2.33 0.26
CA GLU A 271 11.77 2.83 -1.10
C GLU A 271 12.96 3.63 -1.69
N LYS A 272 13.81 4.20 -0.83
CA LYS A 272 14.89 5.12 -1.21
C LYS A 272 16.19 4.42 -1.64
N VAL A 273 16.27 3.10 -1.48
CA VAL A 273 17.46 2.26 -1.73
C VAL A 273 17.44 1.64 -3.12
#